data_AF-A0A8T6HK02-F1
#
_entry.id   AF-A0A8T6HK02-F1
#
_cell.length_a   1.000
_cell.length_b   1.000
_cell.length_c   1.000
_cell.angle_alpha   90.00
_cell.angle_beta   90.00
_cell.angle_gamma   90.00
#
_symmetry.space_group_name_H-M   'P 1'
#
loop_
_entity.id
_entity.type
_entity.pdbx_description
1 polymer ?
#
loop_
_entity_poly.entity_id
_entity_poly.type
_entity_poly.pdbx_seq_one_letter_code
_entity_poly.pdbx_strand_id
1 'polypeptide(L)'
;MEETLDFTPLLLVSVLAVLVPFVAWRLTGGLLPAVVGEVLVGIIFGEPLLGIITHHNEWLTFLGLFGFAYLMFLSGLEINLGLLGQSPGRRWYVP
;
A
#
# COMPACT_ATOMS: atom_id res chain seq x y z
N MET A 1 -30.35 2.43 -17.27
CA MET A 1 -29.65 1.20 -16.88
C MET A 1 -29.35 1.38 -15.41
N GLU A 2 -29.96 0.58 -14.54
CA GLU A 2 -29.65 0.61 -13.11
C GLU A 2 -28.22 0.07 -12.97
N GLU A 3 -27.24 0.95 -12.75
CA GLU A 3 -25.91 0.52 -12.36
C GLU A 3 -26.01 -0.08 -10.97
N THR A 4 -26.11 -1.40 -10.91
CA THR A 4 -26.01 -2.13 -9.66
C THR A 4 -24.58 -2.01 -9.18
N LEU A 5 -24.37 -1.14 -8.20
CA LEU A 5 -23.08 -0.95 -7.57
C LEU A 5 -22.62 -2.28 -6.95
N ASP A 6 -21.62 -2.92 -7.55
CA ASP A 6 -21.02 -4.13 -6.99
C ASP A 6 -19.93 -3.76 -5.97
N PHE A 7 -20.23 -3.98 -4.70
CA PHE A 7 -19.32 -3.74 -3.58
C PHE A 7 -18.56 -4.99 -3.15
N THR A 8 -18.77 -6.13 -3.81
CA THR A 8 -18.11 -7.40 -3.48
C THR A 8 -16.58 -7.28 -3.49
N PRO A 9 -15.94 -6.62 -4.48
CA PRO A 9 -14.50 -6.44 -4.49
C PRO A 9 -14.00 -5.58 -3.33
N LEU A 10 -14.74 -4.54 -2.95
CA LEU A 10 -14.40 -3.67 -1.82
C LEU A 10 -14.49 -4.41 -0.50
N LEU A 11 -15.55 -5.21 -0.31
CA LEU A 11 -15.71 -6.05 0.87
C LEU A 11 -14.56 -7.06 0.98
N LEU A 12 -14.25 -7.75 -0.12
CA LEU A 12 -13.18 -8.74 -0.16
C LEU A 12 -11.83 -8.12 0.17
N VAL A 13 -11.48 -7.01 -0.48
CA VAL A 13 -10.21 -6.29 -0.23
C VAL A 13 -10.13 -5.79 1.20
N SER A 14 -11.22 -5.24 1.75
CA SER A 14 -11.26 -4.74 3.13
C SER A 14 -11.06 -5.86 4.15
N VAL A 15 -11.74 -7.00 3.94
CA VAL A 15 -11.60 -8.19 4.81
C VAL A 15 -10.17 -8.75 4.72
N LEU A 16 -9.63 -8.89 3.51
CA LEU A 16 -8.25 -9.36 3.32
C LEU A 16 -7.24 -8.41 3.98
N ALA A 17 -7.37 -7.10 3.80
CA ALA A 17 -6.48 -6.12 4.43
C ALA A 17 -6.47 -6.23 5.96
N VAL A 18 -7.61 -6.56 6.59
CA VAL A 18 -7.67 -6.81 8.04
C VAL A 18 -7.06 -8.16 8.40
N LEU A 19 -7.32 -9.23 7.64
CA LEU A 19 -6.86 -10.58 7.99
C LEU A 19 -5.36 -10.79 7.77
N VAL A 20 -4.81 -10.21 6.72
CA VAL A 20 -3.42 -10.40 6.30
C VAL A 20 -2.37 -10.05 7.37
N PRO A 21 -2.43 -8.93 8.12
CA PRO A 21 -1.45 -8.66 9.17
C PRO A 21 -1.38 -9.77 10.23
N PHE A 22 -2.54 -10.32 10.63
CA PHE A 22 -2.59 -11.42 11.60
C PHE A 22 -1.99 -12.70 11.03
N VAL A 23 -2.31 -13.03 9.78
CA VAL A 23 -1.80 -14.22 9.09
C VAL A 23 -0.29 -14.08 8.83
N ALA A 24 0.16 -12.93 8.34
CA ALA A 24 1.56 -12.63 8.05
C ALA A 24 2.42 -12.74 9.32
N TRP A 25 1.94 -12.18 10.44
CA TRP A 25 2.60 -12.33 11.73
C TRP A 25 2.71 -13.79 12.15
N ARG A 26 1.62 -14.56 12.02
CA ARG A 26 1.57 -15.96 12.46
C ARG A 26 2.43 -16.90 11.62
N LEU A 27 2.57 -16.63 10.33
CA LEU A 27 3.33 -17.46 9.39
C LEU A 27 4.84 -17.13 9.39
N THR A 28 5.20 -15.86 9.57
CA THR A 28 6.59 -15.40 9.44
C THR A 28 7.26 -15.13 10.79
N GLY A 29 6.54 -15.26 11.90
CA GLY A 29 7.06 -14.94 13.23
C GLY A 29 7.42 -13.47 13.41
N GLY A 30 6.78 -12.57 12.65
CA GLY A 30 7.04 -11.14 12.66
C GLY A 30 8.20 -10.68 11.76
N LEU A 31 8.79 -11.57 10.95
CA LEU A 31 9.85 -11.21 10.00
C LEU A 31 9.34 -10.40 8.81
N LEU A 32 8.09 -10.63 8.37
CA LEU A 32 7.50 -9.94 7.24
C LEU A 32 6.68 -8.73 7.73
N PRO A 33 6.98 -7.50 7.25
CA PRO A 33 6.13 -6.36 7.52
C PRO A 33 4.71 -6.60 6.99
N ALA A 34 3.70 -6.24 7.78
CA ALA A 34 2.29 -6.45 7.43
C ALA A 34 1.93 -5.91 6.04
N VAL A 35 2.37 -4.68 5.74
CA VAL A 35 2.13 -4.00 4.45
C VAL A 35 2.67 -4.81 3.26
N VAL A 36 3.82 -5.48 3.42
CA VAL A 36 4.36 -6.34 2.35
C VAL A 36 3.45 -7.55 2.12
N GLY A 37 2.92 -8.14 3.19
CA GLY A 37 1.92 -9.20 3.10
C GLY A 37 0.65 -8.74 2.39
N GLU A 38 0.15 -7.54 2.70
CA GLU A 38 -1.06 -6.97 2.07
C GLU A 38 -0.88 -6.79 0.56
N VAL A 39 0.28 -6.27 0.12
CA VAL A 39 0.61 -6.13 -1.30
C VAL A 39 0.71 -7.50 -1.99
N LEU A 40 1.33 -8.50 -1.36
CA LEU A 40 1.41 -9.85 -1.92
C LEU A 40 0.03 -10.47 -2.12
N VAL A 41 -0.86 -10.35 -1.14
CA VAL A 41 -2.24 -10.83 -1.25
C VAL A 41 -3.00 -10.07 -2.34
N GLY A 42 -2.82 -8.76 -2.46
CA GLY A 42 -3.36 -7.97 -3.56
C GLY A 42 -2.90 -8.47 -4.94
N ILE A 43 -1.62 -8.81 -5.09
CA ILE A 43 -1.07 -9.37 -6.34
C ILE A 43 -1.65 -10.76 -6.62
N ILE A 44 -1.75 -11.62 -5.61
CA ILE A 44 -2.25 -13.00 -5.75
C ILE A 44 -3.74 -13.00 -6.14
N PHE A 45 -4.57 -12.21 -5.45
CA PHE A 45 -6.02 -12.19 -5.68
C PHE A 45 -6.45 -11.24 -6.81
N GLY A 46 -5.57 -10.34 -7.25
CA GLY A 46 -5.79 -9.43 -8.37
C GLY A 46 -5.65 -10.09 -9.75
N GLU A 47 -5.82 -9.28 -10.79
CA GLU A 47 -5.73 -9.69 -12.21
C GLU A 47 -4.43 -10.41 -12.61
N PRO A 48 -3.23 -10.03 -12.11
CA PRO A 48 -2.00 -10.68 -12.56
C PRO A 48 -1.90 -12.18 -12.27
N LEU A 49 -2.66 -12.72 -11.29
CA LEU A 49 -2.57 -14.12 -10.88
C LEU A 49 -3.89 -14.88 -10.95
N LEU A 50 -4.88 -14.50 -10.12
CA LEU A 50 -6.13 -15.27 -9.99
C LEU A 50 -7.32 -14.59 -10.68
N GLY A 51 -7.26 -13.27 -10.91
CA GLY A 51 -8.35 -12.53 -11.56
C GLY A 51 -9.66 -12.49 -10.77
N ILE A 52 -9.61 -12.74 -9.46
CA ILE A 52 -10.79 -12.76 -8.58
C ILE A 52 -11.25 -11.33 -8.29
N ILE A 53 -10.29 -10.42 -8.13
CA ILE A 53 -10.52 -8.99 -7.93
C ILE A 53 -10.20 -8.30 -9.25
N THR A 54 -11.24 -7.94 -10.00
CA THR A 54 -11.11 -7.29 -11.30
C THR A 54 -10.99 -5.78 -11.16
N HIS A 55 -10.10 -5.15 -11.92
CA HIS A 55 -9.85 -3.70 -11.91
C HIS A 55 -10.97 -2.86 -12.55
N HIS A 56 -12.03 -3.49 -13.05
CA HIS A 56 -13.18 -2.80 -13.64
C HIS A 56 -14.08 -2.12 -12.59
N ASN A 57 -13.78 -2.27 -11.30
CA ASN A 57 -14.48 -1.56 -10.24
C ASN A 57 -13.90 -0.14 -10.05
N GLU A 58 -14.67 0.86 -10.45
CA GLU A 58 -14.27 2.28 -10.36
C GLU A 58 -13.97 2.72 -8.93
N TRP A 59 -14.72 2.21 -7.94
CA TRP A 59 -14.53 2.55 -6.53
C TRP A 59 -13.25 1.97 -5.96
N LEU A 60 -12.89 0.74 -6.33
CA LEU A 60 -11.64 0.13 -5.89
C LEU A 60 -10.43 0.88 -6.48
N THR A 61 -10.53 1.28 -7.75
CA THR A 61 -9.49 2.10 -8.41
C THR A 61 -9.36 3.47 -7.76
N PHE A 62 -10.48 4.14 -7.50
CA PHE A 62 -10.50 5.43 -6.79
C PHE A 62 -9.87 5.32 -5.40
N LEU A 63 -10.28 4.34 -4.60
CA LEU A 63 -9.75 4.11 -3.25
C LEU A 63 -8.25 3.79 -3.26
N GLY A 64 -7.78 3.01 -4.23
CA GLY A 64 -6.37 2.70 -4.41
C GLY A 64 -5.53 3.96 -4.68
N LEU A 65 -5.98 4.80 -5.62
CA LEU A 65 -5.30 6.06 -5.94
C LEU A 65 -5.37 7.06 -4.78
N PHE A 66 -6.55 7.21 -4.17
CA PHE A 66 -6.75 8.09 -3.03
C PHE A 66 -5.89 7.66 -1.82
N GLY A 67 -5.91 6.38 -1.48
CA GLY A 67 -5.13 5.81 -0.39
C GLY A 67 -3.63 5.97 -0.65
N PHE A 68 -3.15 5.67 -1.85
CA PHE A 68 -1.76 5.88 -2.22
C PHE A 68 -1.35 7.35 -2.11
N ALA A 69 -2.16 8.27 -2.66
CA ALA A 69 -1.91 9.71 -2.56
C ALA A 69 -1.92 10.19 -1.10
N TYR A 70 -2.82 9.68 -0.27
CA TYR A 70 -2.90 10.00 1.15
C TYR A 70 -1.66 9.53 1.92
N LEU A 71 -1.17 8.31 1.65
CA LEU A 71 0.07 7.80 2.26
C LEU A 71 1.29 8.61 1.83
N MET A 72 1.37 8.99 0.55
CA MET A 72 2.45 9.86 0.05
C MET A 72 2.37 11.26 0.66
N PHE A 73 1.16 11.79 0.86
CA PHE A 73 0.95 13.06 1.56
C PHE A 73 1.41 12.99 3.01
N LEU A 74 1.02 11.94 3.74
CA LEU A 74 1.44 11.73 5.14
C LEU A 74 2.95 11.60 5.26
N SER A 75 3.57 10.80 4.38
CA SER A 75 5.03 10.68 4.30
C SER A 75 5.70 12.04 4.04
N GLY A 76 5.10 12.87 3.18
CA GLY A 76 5.57 14.23 2.91
C GLY A 76 5.53 15.16 4.13
N LEU A 77 4.54 15.01 5.02
CA LEU A 77 4.45 15.78 6.27
C LEU A 77 5.49 15.36 7.31
N GLU A 78 5.97 14.11 7.26
CA GLU A 78 7.02 13.60 8.15
C GLU A 78 8.43 14.08 7.74
N ILE A 79 8.58 14.68 6.55
CA ILE A 79 9.88 15.17 6.07
C ILE A 79 10.29 16.45 6.82
N ASN A 80 11.47 16.43 7.46
CA ASN A 80 12.06 17.62 8.06
C ASN A 80 12.76 18.49 7.01
N LEU A 81 12.10 19.57 6.59
CA LEU A 81 12.63 20.50 5.58
C LEU A 81 13.92 21.22 6.01
N GLY A 82 14.19 21.34 7.32
CA GLY A 82 15.41 21.95 7.84
C GLY A 82 16.67 21.10 7.64
N LEU A 83 16.51 19.79 7.39
CA LEU A 83 17.62 18.88 7.06
C LEU A 83 17.91 18.85 5.56
N LEU A 84 16.93 19.15 4.70
CA LEU A 84 17.09 19.11 3.24
C LEU A 84 18.11 20.13 2.71
N GLY A 85 18.32 21.25 3.41
CA GLY A 85 19.29 22.28 3.04
C GLY A 85 20.72 22.04 3.55
N GLN A 86 20.92 21.06 4.44
CA GLN A 86 22.23 20.75 4.98
C GLN A 86 22.96 19.78 4.04
N SER A 87 23.47 20.30 2.93
CA SER A 87 24.46 19.58 2.13
C SER A 87 25.63 19.23 3.05
N PRO A 88 26.04 17.95 3.18
CA PRO A 88 27.23 17.61 3.96
C PRO A 88 28.40 18.33 3.30
N GLY A 89 28.89 19.39 3.93
CA GLY A 89 30.07 20.09 3.47
C GLY A 89 31.18 19.07 3.34
N ARG A 90 31.52 18.69 2.10
CA ARG A 90 32.61 17.77 1.78
C ARG A 90 33.89 18.47 2.19
N ARG A 91 34.26 18.35 3.46
CA ARG A 91 35.58 18.70 3.95
C ARG A 91 36.50 17.56 3.55
N TRP A 92 36.97 17.63 2.31
CA TRP A 92 38.04 16.79 1.82
C TRP A 92 39.27 17.04 2.70
N TYR A 93 39.58 16.06 3.54
CA TYR A 93 40.85 16.00 4.26
C TYR A 93 41.93 15.70 3.22
N VAL A 94 42.69 16.72 2.85
CA VAL A 94 43.94 16.57 2.10
C VAL A 94 45.06 16.49 3.16
N PRO A 95 45.90 15.43 3.15
CA PRO A 95 46.97 15.24 4.12
C PRO A 95 48.10 16.28 3.98
#